data_AF-A0A4Q2YJ84-F1
#
_entry.id   AF-A0A4Q2YJ84-F1
#
_cell.length_a   1.000
_cell.length_b   1.000
_cell.length_c   1.000
_cell.angle_alpha   90.00
_cell.angle_beta   90.00
_cell.angle_gamma   90.00
#
_symmetry.space_group_name_H-M   'P 1'
#
loop_
_entity.id
_entity.type
_entity.pdbx_description
1 polymer ?
#
loop_
_entity_poly.entity_id
_entity_poly.type
_entity_poly.pdbx_seq_one_letter_code
_entity_poly.pdbx_strand_id
1 'polypeptide(L)'
;DQLSTYGVLRDKGAGYLNALTRSLADAGLVMTIPGEYPLMTLTSTGEKVMRGERAFTLCWPDADAGGKQIHLKDHGFEGGLYALLRDLRTRIAKKEDVPPYVVFSNKTLEGLVRYRPTDVEQAMQVPGIGAGKAQRYLPPFLKLIAAWK
;
A
#
# COMPACT_ATOMS: atom_id res chain seq x y z
N ASP A 1 -11.10 -12.01 -23.23
CA ASP A 1 -11.50 -11.05 -22.18
C ASP A 1 -10.34 -10.19 -21.74
N GLN A 2 -10.26 -8.97 -22.27
CA GLN A 2 -9.32 -7.95 -21.80
C GLN A 2 -10.13 -6.69 -21.49
N LEU A 3 -10.18 -6.29 -20.22
CA LEU A 3 -10.88 -5.08 -19.81
C LEU A 3 -10.19 -3.87 -20.43
N SER A 4 -10.97 -2.92 -20.96
CA SER A 4 -10.44 -1.69 -21.58
C SER A 4 -9.65 -0.81 -20.62
N THR A 5 -9.84 -0.98 -19.31
CA THR A 5 -9.16 -0.23 -18.24
C THR A 5 -7.93 -0.94 -17.70
N TYR A 6 -7.74 -2.23 -17.98
CA TYR A 6 -6.64 -2.99 -17.40
C TYR A 6 -5.30 -2.61 -18.04
N GLY A 7 -4.38 -2.09 -17.22
CA GLY A 7 -3.02 -1.76 -17.63
C GLY A 7 -2.85 -0.42 -18.37
N VAL A 8 -3.90 0.40 -18.49
CA VAL A 8 -3.86 1.71 -19.18
C VAL A 8 -2.83 2.67 -18.58
N LEU A 9 -2.57 2.56 -17.27
CA LEU A 9 -1.65 3.42 -16.52
C LEU A 9 -0.46 2.65 -15.94
N ARG A 10 -0.06 1.54 -16.58
CA ARG A 10 1.03 0.67 -16.08
C ARG A 10 2.38 1.38 -15.94
N ASP A 11 2.62 2.42 -16.73
CA ASP A 11 3.83 3.24 -16.75
C ASP A 11 3.90 4.26 -15.60
N LYS A 12 2.76 4.57 -14.96
CA LYS A 12 2.68 5.59 -13.90
C LYS A 12 2.98 5.05 -12.50
N GLY A 13 2.85 3.74 -12.30
CA GLY A 13 3.09 3.10 -11.01
C GLY A 13 2.04 3.43 -9.93
N ALA A 14 2.16 2.75 -8.79
CA ALA A 14 1.13 2.79 -7.74
C ALA A 14 1.02 4.14 -7.01
N GLY A 15 2.13 4.85 -6.79
CA GLY A 15 2.07 6.14 -6.08
C GLY A 15 1.36 7.22 -6.88
N TYR A 16 1.58 7.29 -8.20
CA TYR A 16 0.84 8.20 -9.08
C TYR A 16 -0.66 7.87 -9.06
N LEU A 17 -1.03 6.59 -9.14
CA LEU A 17 -2.43 6.17 -9.07
C LEU A 17 -3.09 6.55 -7.74
N ASN A 18 -2.37 6.40 -6.61
CA ASN A 18 -2.85 6.85 -5.30
C ASN A 18 -2.99 8.36 -5.20
N ALA A 19 -2.10 9.12 -5.84
CA ALA A 19 -2.21 10.58 -5.90
C ALA A 19 -3.39 11.02 -6.79
N LEU A 20 -3.54 10.40 -7.96
CA LEU A 20 -4.67 10.64 -8.86
C LEU A 20 -6.01 10.32 -8.18
N THR A 21 -6.09 9.21 -7.46
CA THR A 21 -7.28 8.80 -6.71
C THR A 21 -7.67 9.84 -5.65
N ARG A 22 -6.67 10.42 -4.97
CA ARG A 22 -6.88 11.51 -4.02
C ARG A 22 -7.37 12.78 -4.73
N SER A 23 -6.74 13.19 -5.82
CA SER A 23 -7.21 14.33 -6.61
C SER A 23 -8.66 14.17 -7.09
N LEU A 24 -9.07 12.96 -7.50
CA LEU A 24 -10.45 12.68 -7.90
C LEU A 24 -11.43 12.80 -6.72
N ALA A 25 -11.01 12.35 -5.53
CA ALA A 25 -11.81 12.45 -4.30
C ALA A 25 -11.95 13.92 -3.85
N ASP A 26 -10.86 14.68 -3.89
CA ASP A 26 -10.82 16.11 -3.54
C ASP A 26 -11.68 16.94 -4.53
N ALA A 27 -11.72 16.54 -5.80
CA ALA A 27 -12.63 17.11 -6.80
C ALA A 27 -14.11 16.67 -6.62
N GLY A 28 -14.39 15.84 -5.62
CA GLY A 28 -15.74 15.34 -5.31
C GLY A 28 -16.31 14.39 -6.36
N LEU A 29 -15.47 13.76 -7.19
CA LEU A 29 -15.91 12.85 -8.26
C LEU A 29 -16.10 11.43 -7.76
N VAL A 30 -15.30 11.03 -6.77
CA VAL A 30 -15.29 9.69 -6.20
C VAL A 30 -15.36 9.78 -4.68
N MET A 31 -15.88 8.73 -4.06
CA MET A 31 -15.97 8.60 -2.62
C MET A 31 -15.69 7.16 -2.19
N THR A 32 -15.31 6.99 -0.92
CA THR A 32 -15.15 5.68 -0.32
C THR A 32 -16.30 5.41 0.64
N ILE A 33 -17.04 4.33 0.39
CA ILE A 33 -18.06 3.83 1.32
C ILE A 33 -17.32 3.08 2.44
N PRO A 34 -17.46 3.50 3.71
CA PRO A 34 -16.85 2.82 4.84
C PRO A 34 -17.51 1.45 5.08
N GLY A 35 -16.73 0.50 5.58
CA GLY A 35 -17.16 -0.87 5.88
C GLY A 35 -15.97 -1.75 6.20
N GLU A 36 -16.20 -3.05 6.44
CA GLU A 36 -15.14 -4.05 6.65
C GLU A 36 -14.16 -4.09 5.47
N TYR A 37 -14.68 -3.84 4.26
CA TYR A 37 -13.91 -3.66 3.04
C TYR A 37 -14.31 -2.34 2.39
N PRO A 38 -13.51 -1.26 2.56
CA PRO A 38 -13.83 0.03 1.98
C PRO A 38 -13.92 -0.06 0.45
N LEU A 39 -15.04 0.40 -0.11
CA LEU A 39 -15.30 0.37 -1.54
C LEU A 39 -15.29 1.78 -2.12
N MET A 40 -14.54 1.96 -3.20
CA MET A 40 -14.52 3.22 -3.93
C MET A 40 -15.65 3.23 -4.98
N THR A 41 -16.41 4.32 -5.03
CA THR A 41 -17.52 4.51 -5.96
C THR A 41 -17.59 5.96 -6.46
N LEU A 42 -18.41 6.21 -7.48
CA LEU A 42 -18.70 7.55 -7.96
C LEU A 42 -19.64 8.29 -6.99
N THR A 43 -19.46 9.60 -6.87
CA THR A 43 -20.49 10.48 -6.30
C THR A 43 -21.53 10.79 -7.37
N SER A 44 -22.67 11.38 -6.98
CA SER A 44 -23.65 11.89 -7.97
C SER A 44 -23.05 12.94 -8.92
N THR A 45 -22.01 13.67 -8.48
CA THR A 45 -21.27 14.58 -9.37
C THR A 45 -20.39 13.79 -10.33
N GLY A 46 -19.67 12.78 -9.84
CA GLY A 46 -18.84 11.90 -10.66
C GLY A 46 -19.62 11.17 -11.74
N GLU A 47 -20.83 10.69 -11.45
CA GLU A 47 -21.70 10.05 -12.44
C GLU A 47 -22.07 11.00 -13.59
N LYS A 48 -22.47 12.24 -13.28
CA LYS A 48 -22.79 13.26 -14.29
C LYS A 48 -21.58 13.62 -15.14
N VAL A 49 -20.41 13.77 -14.52
CA VAL A 49 -19.15 14.01 -15.22
C VAL A 49 -18.80 12.84 -16.15
N MET A 50 -18.94 11.61 -15.68
CA MET A 50 -18.67 10.41 -16.48
C MET A 50 -19.61 10.28 -17.69
N ARG A 51 -20.85 10.77 -17.57
CA ARG A 51 -21.82 10.86 -18.68
C ARG A 51 -21.60 12.05 -19.62
N GLY A 52 -20.65 12.94 -19.32
CA GLY A 52 -20.39 14.16 -20.09
C GLY A 52 -21.39 15.29 -19.82
N GLU A 53 -22.23 15.17 -18.80
CA GLU A 53 -23.29 16.14 -18.45
C GLU A 53 -22.77 17.32 -17.63
N ARG A 54 -21.56 17.20 -17.06
CA ARG A 54 -20.98 18.24 -16.20
C ARG A 54 -19.47 18.36 -16.45
N ALA A 55 -19.00 19.60 -16.58
CA ALA A 55 -17.57 19.90 -16.60
C ALA A 55 -16.96 19.77 -15.20
N PHE A 56 -15.67 19.45 -15.14
CA PHE A 56 -14.91 19.34 -13.91
C PHE A 56 -13.51 19.94 -14.08
N THR A 57 -12.85 20.19 -12.97
CA THR A 57 -11.43 20.56 -12.94
C THR A 57 -10.73 19.60 -11.99
N LEU A 58 -9.51 19.21 -12.35
CA LEU A 58 -8.72 18.27 -11.58
C LEU A 58 -7.33 18.86 -11.35
N CYS A 59 -6.86 18.82 -10.10
CA CYS A 59 -5.46 19.03 -9.81
C CYS A 59 -4.70 17.74 -10.18
N TRP A 60 -4.08 17.72 -11.35
CA TRP A 60 -3.32 16.56 -11.80
C TRP A 60 -2.12 16.32 -10.88
N PRO A 61 -1.87 15.07 -10.44
CA PRO A 61 -0.69 14.77 -9.63
C PRO A 61 0.59 14.91 -10.45
N ASP A 62 1.68 15.27 -9.78
CA ASP A 62 3.01 15.31 -10.39
C ASP A 62 3.38 13.95 -10.98
N ALA A 63 4.13 13.95 -12.09
CA ALA A 63 4.57 12.72 -12.74
C ALA A 63 5.37 11.81 -11.79
N ASP A 64 6.09 12.42 -10.85
CA ASP A 64 6.90 11.75 -9.83
C ASP A 64 6.15 11.49 -8.51
N ALA A 65 4.84 11.75 -8.44
CA ALA A 65 4.01 11.45 -7.26
C ALA A 65 4.02 9.95 -6.88
N GLY A 66 4.54 9.11 -7.78
CA GLY A 66 4.91 7.71 -7.58
C GLY A 66 5.95 7.45 -6.48
N GLY A 67 6.82 8.43 -6.21
CA GLY A 67 8.13 8.17 -5.60
C GLY A 67 9.03 7.35 -6.54
N LYS A 68 10.35 7.37 -6.33
CA LYS A 68 11.24 6.42 -7.00
C LYS A 68 10.85 5.00 -6.58
N GLN A 69 10.46 4.15 -7.53
CA GLN A 69 10.38 2.71 -7.28
C GLN A 69 11.79 2.19 -6.97
N ILE A 70 12.04 1.87 -5.71
CA ILE A 70 13.28 1.21 -5.32
C ILE A 70 13.12 -0.27 -5.67
N HIS A 71 13.91 -0.76 -6.62
CA HIS A 71 13.97 -2.19 -6.90
C HIS A 71 14.73 -2.90 -5.77
N LEU A 72 13.98 -3.55 -4.89
CA LEU A 72 14.56 -4.38 -3.84
C LEU A 72 15.15 -5.65 -4.45
N LYS A 73 16.35 -6.00 -4.01
CA LYS A 73 16.95 -7.29 -4.37
C LYS A 73 16.18 -8.41 -3.69
N ASP A 74 15.88 -9.45 -4.44
CA ASP A 74 15.28 -10.66 -3.90
C ASP A 74 16.36 -11.56 -3.30
N HIS A 75 16.29 -11.78 -2.00
CA HIS A 75 17.22 -12.63 -1.25
C HIS A 75 16.69 -14.05 -1.04
N GLY A 76 15.57 -14.41 -1.65
CA GLY A 76 14.88 -15.68 -1.41
C GLY A 76 14.17 -15.74 -0.06
N PHE A 77 13.45 -16.83 0.16
CA PHE A 77 12.64 -17.03 1.37
C PHE A 77 13.42 -17.80 2.44
N GLU A 78 13.58 -17.20 3.62
CA GLU A 78 14.24 -17.81 4.79
C GLU A 78 13.23 -18.14 5.89
N GLY A 79 13.01 -19.43 6.14
CA GLY A 79 12.04 -19.89 7.14
C GLY A 79 12.37 -19.45 8.57
N GLY A 80 13.66 -19.34 8.92
CA GLY A 80 14.11 -18.88 10.23
C GLY A 80 13.74 -17.41 10.49
N LEU A 81 14.02 -16.52 9.54
CA LEU A 81 13.63 -15.12 9.61
C LEU A 81 12.10 -14.99 9.65
N TYR A 82 11.37 -15.77 8.84
CA TYR A 82 9.92 -15.77 8.85
C TYR A 82 9.34 -16.11 10.23
N ALA A 83 9.87 -17.14 10.90
CA ALA A 83 9.44 -17.52 12.24
C ALA A 83 9.65 -16.38 13.24
N LEU A 84 10.82 -15.73 13.22
CA LEU A 84 11.12 -14.59 14.09
C LEU A 84 10.18 -13.39 13.86
N LEU A 85 9.92 -13.04 12.59
CA LEU A 85 9.01 -11.95 12.25
C LEU A 85 7.56 -12.30 12.63
N ARG A 86 7.15 -13.56 12.49
CA ARG A 86 5.83 -14.04 12.90
C ARG A 86 5.66 -13.93 14.42
N ASP A 87 6.67 -14.30 15.19
CA ASP A 87 6.63 -14.22 16.65
C ASP A 87 6.63 -12.76 17.14
N LEU A 88 7.39 -11.88 16.46
CA LEU A 88 7.33 -10.44 16.69
C LEU A 88 5.91 -9.89 16.42
N ARG A 89 5.31 -10.25 15.29
CA ARG A 89 3.94 -9.86 14.93
C ARG A 89 2.93 -10.29 16.00
N THR A 90 3.00 -11.54 16.44
CA THR A 90 2.10 -12.07 17.48
C THR A 90 2.24 -11.31 18.79
N ARG A 91 3.46 -10.97 19.21
CA ARG A 91 3.70 -10.17 20.41
C ARG A 91 3.11 -8.77 20.32
N ILE A 92 3.29 -8.09 19.17
CA ILE A 92 2.72 -6.75 18.95
C ILE A 92 1.19 -6.81 18.93
N ALA A 93 0.63 -7.76 18.21
CA ALA A 93 -0.82 -7.94 18.08
C ALA A 93 -1.47 -8.20 19.44
N LYS A 94 -0.86 -9.05 20.27
CA LYS A 94 -1.31 -9.30 21.64
C LYS A 94 -1.21 -8.05 22.53
N LYS A 95 -0.15 -7.25 22.39
CA LYS A 95 0.03 -6.01 23.15
C LYS A 95 -1.04 -4.97 22.82
N GLU A 96 -1.46 -4.90 21.57
CA GLU A 96 -2.47 -3.95 21.09
C GLU A 96 -3.89 -4.51 21.07
N ASP A 97 -4.10 -5.73 21.54
CA ASP A 97 -5.39 -6.43 21.56
C ASP A 97 -6.08 -6.49 20.17
N VAL A 98 -5.29 -6.76 19.12
CA VAL A 98 -5.77 -6.90 17.75
C VAL A 98 -5.36 -8.24 17.13
N PRO A 99 -6.08 -8.75 16.13
CA PRO A 99 -5.65 -9.93 15.38
C PRO A 99 -4.28 -9.72 14.68
N PRO A 100 -3.39 -10.74 14.58
CA PRO A 100 -2.05 -10.58 14.00
C PRO A 100 -2.01 -10.03 12.58
N TYR A 101 -3.00 -10.36 11.75
CA TYR A 101 -3.06 -9.89 10.36
C TYR A 101 -3.26 -8.36 10.25
N VAL A 102 -3.77 -7.71 11.30
CA VAL A 102 -3.95 -6.25 11.36
C VAL A 102 -2.58 -5.56 11.38
N VAL A 103 -1.63 -6.11 12.14
CA VAL A 103 -0.24 -5.63 12.18
C VAL A 103 0.39 -5.78 10.80
N PHE A 104 0.55 -7.02 10.31
CA PHE A 104 0.97 -7.31 8.95
C PHE A 104 0.37 -8.63 8.44
N SER A 105 -0.06 -8.63 7.17
CA SER A 105 -0.57 -9.83 6.49
C SER A 105 0.55 -10.86 6.28
N ASN A 106 0.21 -12.12 6.01
CA ASN A 106 1.21 -13.14 5.68
C ASN A 106 2.02 -12.77 4.43
N LYS A 107 1.34 -12.24 3.39
CA LYS A 107 1.99 -11.73 2.17
C LYS A 107 3.01 -10.63 2.47
N THR A 108 2.71 -9.76 3.43
CA THR A 108 3.61 -8.69 3.85
C THR A 108 4.81 -9.24 4.62
N LEU A 109 4.61 -10.21 5.51
CA LEU A 109 5.71 -10.90 6.20
C LEU A 109 6.63 -11.63 5.21
N GLU A 110 6.06 -12.35 4.25
CA GLU A 110 6.82 -13.02 3.18
C GLU A 110 7.66 -12.01 2.39
N GLY A 111 7.07 -10.86 2.03
CA GLY A 111 7.80 -9.77 1.37
C GLY A 111 8.96 -9.23 2.21
N LEU A 112 8.76 -9.00 3.51
CA LEU A 112 9.82 -8.55 4.42
C LEU A 112 10.97 -9.56 4.50
N VAL A 113 10.68 -10.87 4.49
CA VAL A 113 11.70 -11.92 4.47
C VAL A 113 12.47 -11.94 3.15
N ARG A 114 11.75 -11.82 2.02
CA ARG A 114 12.34 -11.87 0.68
C ARG A 114 13.26 -10.70 0.40
N TYR A 115 12.81 -9.50 0.76
CA TYR A 115 13.48 -8.27 0.37
C TYR A 115 14.38 -7.68 1.45
N ARG A 116 14.25 -8.14 2.70
CA ARG A 116 15.09 -7.76 3.84
C ARG A 116 15.39 -6.25 3.90
N PRO A 117 14.36 -5.38 3.85
CA PRO A 117 14.59 -3.93 3.80
C PRO A 117 15.36 -3.45 5.02
N THR A 118 16.33 -2.56 4.80
CA THR A 118 17.19 -2.01 5.87
C THR A 118 16.69 -0.69 6.42
N ASP A 119 15.78 -0.03 5.71
CA ASP A 119 15.21 1.26 6.08
C ASP A 119 13.72 1.34 5.73
N VAL A 120 13.09 2.43 6.16
CA VAL A 120 11.65 2.66 5.97
C VAL A 120 11.29 2.85 4.50
N GLU A 121 12.14 3.51 3.71
CA GLU A 121 11.89 3.76 2.29
C GLU A 121 11.84 2.45 1.49
N GLN A 122 12.79 1.55 1.74
CA GLN A 122 12.84 0.22 1.17
C GLN A 122 11.62 -0.60 1.61
N ALA A 123 11.30 -0.61 2.89
CA ALA A 123 10.17 -1.36 3.40
C ALA A 123 8.83 -0.87 2.85
N MET A 124 8.69 0.42 2.54
CA MET A 124 7.50 0.97 1.88
C MET A 124 7.28 0.44 0.46
N GLN A 125 8.30 -0.15 -0.18
CA GLN A 125 8.15 -0.86 -1.46
C GLN A 125 7.59 -2.28 -1.29
N VAL A 126 7.55 -2.82 -0.07
CA VAL A 126 7.02 -4.16 0.20
C VAL A 126 5.49 -4.13 0.15
N PRO A 127 4.85 -5.01 -0.64
CA PRO A 127 3.39 -5.04 -0.76
C PRO A 127 2.66 -5.20 0.60
N GLY A 128 1.71 -4.30 0.85
CA GLY A 128 0.90 -4.29 2.08
C GLY A 128 1.48 -3.46 3.22
N ILE A 129 2.58 -2.73 3.01
CA ILE A 129 3.11 -1.73 3.93
C ILE A 129 2.66 -0.33 3.47
N GLY A 130 1.64 0.20 4.13
CA GLY A 130 1.20 1.59 3.95
C GLY A 130 1.77 2.52 5.01
N ALA A 131 1.74 3.84 4.78
CA ALA A 131 2.35 4.84 5.64
C ALA A 131 1.93 4.73 7.13
N GLY A 132 0.65 4.50 7.41
CA GLY A 132 0.16 4.36 8.79
C GLY A 132 0.72 3.12 9.50
N LYS A 133 0.77 1.97 8.82
CA LYS A 133 1.37 0.74 9.37
C LYS A 133 2.89 0.86 9.47
N ALA A 134 3.51 1.55 8.51
CA ALA A 134 4.95 1.79 8.50
C ALA A 134 5.37 2.56 9.75
N GLN A 135 4.70 3.65 10.06
CA GLN A 135 5.01 4.46 11.23
C GLN A 135 4.76 3.71 12.55
N ARG A 136 3.68 2.94 12.62
CA ARG A 136 3.26 2.27 13.88
C ARG A 136 4.02 0.97 14.16
N TYR A 137 4.22 0.14 13.14
CA TYR A 137 4.67 -1.24 13.34
C TYR A 137 6.05 -1.54 12.78
N LEU A 138 6.55 -0.80 11.81
CA LEU A 138 7.76 -1.15 11.07
C LEU A 138 9.08 -1.07 11.86
N PRO A 139 9.30 -0.10 12.77
CA PRO A 139 10.59 0.05 13.46
C PRO A 139 11.12 -1.25 14.12
N PRO A 140 10.33 -2.03 14.88
CA PRO A 140 10.82 -3.28 15.46
C PRO A 140 11.11 -4.37 14.42
N PHE A 141 10.41 -4.38 13.26
CA PHE A 141 10.68 -5.34 12.19
C PHE A 141 12.01 -5.03 11.50
N LEU A 142 12.26 -3.76 11.16
CA LEU A 142 13.53 -3.33 10.56
C LEU A 142 14.72 -3.65 11.47
N LYS A 143 14.57 -3.42 12.77
CA LYS A 143 15.61 -3.75 13.75
C LYS A 143 15.93 -5.25 13.78
N LEU A 144 14.91 -6.11 13.69
CA LEU A 144 15.08 -7.56 13.66
C LEU A 144 15.74 -8.02 12.36
N ILE A 145 15.30 -7.49 11.22
CA ILE A 145 15.88 -7.79 9.90
C ILE A 145 17.34 -7.34 9.85
N ALA A 146 17.68 -6.15 10.36
CA ALA A 146 19.04 -5.67 10.40
C ALA A 146 19.97 -6.51 11.31
N ALA A 147 19.40 -7.17 12.33
CA ALA A 147 20.14 -8.09 13.19
C ALA A 147 20.32 -9.49 12.57
N TRP A 148 19.54 -9.83 11.55
CA TRP A 148 19.61 -11.09 10.82
C TRP A 148 20.71 -11.02 9.75
N LYS A 149 21.83 -11.71 9.98
CA LYS A 149 22.94 -11.87 9.02
C LYS A 149 22.79 -13.16 8.25
#